data_AF-A0A565AP48-F1
#
_entry.id   AF-A0A565AP48-F1
#
_cell.length_a   1.000
_cell.length_b   1.000
_cell.length_c   1.000
_cell.angle_alpha   90.00
_cell.angle_beta   90.00
_cell.angle_gamma   90.00
#
_symmetry.space_group_name_H-M   'P 1'
#
loop_
_entity.id
_entity.type
_entity.pdbx_description
1 polymer ?
#
loop_
_entity_poly.entity_id
_entity_poly.type
_entity_poly.pdbx_seq_one_letter_code
_entity_poly.pdbx_strand_id
1 'polypeptide(L)'
;MNGGEKVVCVTGASGYIASWIVKLLLLRGYTVNATVREPNDQKKTDHLLALEGAKERLKLFKANLLEEGSFEHAIDGCDAVFHTASPLTLTVSDPQLELIEPAVKGTINVLKNMH
;
A
#
# COMPACT_ATOMS: atom_id res chain seq x y z
N MET A 1 17.54 22.13 -5.99
CA MET A 1 18.22 20.83 -6.13
C MET A 1 17.36 19.97 -7.06
N ASN A 2 17.83 19.69 -8.26
CA ASN A 2 17.10 18.92 -9.30
C ASN A 2 17.18 17.41 -9.02
N GLY A 3 16.30 16.89 -8.17
CA GLY A 3 15.95 15.47 -8.16
C GLY A 3 14.54 15.35 -8.73
N GLY A 4 14.34 14.53 -9.76
CA GLY A 4 13.00 14.28 -10.29
C GLY A 4 12.03 13.85 -9.18
N GLU A 5 10.74 14.17 -9.36
CA GLU A 5 9.69 13.81 -8.40
C GLU A 5 9.65 12.28 -8.25
N LYS A 6 10.11 11.78 -7.09
CA LYS A 6 10.21 10.33 -6.84
C LYS A 6 8.84 9.75 -6.55
N VAL A 7 8.55 8.60 -7.16
CA VAL A 7 7.30 7.88 -7.00
C VAL A 7 7.56 6.65 -6.15
N VAL A 8 6.75 6.43 -5.12
CA VAL A 8 6.89 5.26 -4.23
C VAL A 8 5.55 4.59 -4.00
N CYS A 9 5.56 3.27 -3.87
CA CYS A 9 4.37 2.49 -3.53
C CYS A 9 4.31 2.19 -2.03
N VAL A 10 3.15 2.34 -1.40
CA VAL A 10 2.90 1.89 -0.01
C VAL A 10 1.71 0.94 -0.01
N THR A 11 1.95 -0.32 0.37
CA THR A 11 0.88 -1.33 0.36
C THR A 11 0.07 -1.32 1.65
N GLY A 12 -1.25 -1.51 1.57
CA GLY A 12 -2.11 -1.55 2.76
C GLY A 12 -2.18 -0.20 3.47
N ALA A 13 -2.23 0.88 2.68
CA ALA A 13 -2.09 2.27 3.11
C ALA A 13 -3.10 2.70 4.18
N SER A 14 -4.29 2.07 4.24
CA SER A 14 -5.31 2.35 5.25
C SER A 14 -4.99 1.76 6.64
N GLY A 15 -3.86 1.06 6.78
CA GLY A 15 -3.38 0.54 8.04
C GLY A 15 -2.75 1.61 8.93
N TYR A 16 -2.64 1.31 10.22
CA TYR A 16 -2.13 2.24 11.23
C TYR A 16 -0.72 2.75 10.88
N ILE A 17 0.27 1.86 10.72
CA ILE A 17 1.65 2.23 10.38
C ILE A 17 1.73 2.82 8.95
N ALA A 18 1.01 2.21 8.01
CA ALA A 18 1.08 2.58 6.60
C ALA A 18 0.58 4.02 6.35
N SER A 19 -0.52 4.44 6.99
CA SER A 19 -1.04 5.81 6.86
C SER A 19 -0.05 6.87 7.34
N TRP A 20 0.74 6.58 8.39
CA TRP A 20 1.83 7.46 8.84
C TRP A 20 3.00 7.49 7.87
N ILE A 21 3.36 6.35 7.27
CA ILE A 21 4.39 6.31 6.21
C ILE A 21 3.93 7.17 5.02
N VAL A 22 2.69 7.02 4.56
CA VAL A 22 2.12 7.85 3.48
C VAL A 22 2.22 9.34 3.82
N LYS A 23 1.76 9.75 5.02
CA LYS A 23 1.87 11.13 5.50
C LYS A 23 3.31 11.64 5.44
N LEU A 24 4.26 10.88 5.97
CA LEU A 24 5.66 11.26 6.06
C LEU A 24 6.37 11.32 4.71
N LEU A 25 5.93 10.52 3.73
CA LEU A 25 6.40 10.57 2.35
C LEU A 25 5.85 11.80 1.61
N LEU A 26 4.54 12.06 1.73
CA LEU A 26 3.90 13.24 1.13
C LEU A 26 4.52 14.55 1.64
N LEU A 27 4.79 14.65 2.96
CA LEU A 27 5.46 15.79 3.58
C LEU A 27 6.92 15.98 3.11
N ARG A 28 7.56 14.91 2.63
CA ARG A 28 8.90 14.96 2.03
C ARG A 28 8.89 15.22 0.52
N GLY A 29 7.72 15.43 -0.06
CA GLY A 29 7.56 15.75 -1.49
C GLY A 29 7.55 14.53 -2.41
N TYR A 30 7.36 13.31 -1.90
CA TYR A 30 7.17 12.13 -2.75
C TYR A 30 5.77 12.08 -3.34
N THR A 31 5.66 11.52 -4.55
CA THR A 31 4.38 11.00 -5.08
C THR A 31 4.17 9.58 -4.55
N VAL A 32 3.00 9.32 -3.98
CA VAL A 32 2.69 8.07 -3.29
C VAL A 32 1.57 7.33 -4.01
N ASN A 33 1.90 6.14 -4.52
CA ASN A 33 0.93 5.14 -4.95
C ASN A 33 0.54 4.29 -3.73
N ALA A 34 -0.65 4.52 -3.18
CA ALA A 34 -1.13 3.86 -1.96
C ALA A 34 -2.13 2.76 -2.32
N THR A 35 -1.85 1.51 -1.93
CA THR A 35 -2.81 0.42 -2.17
C THR A 35 -3.77 0.24 -1.01
N VAL A 36 -5.05 0.05 -1.35
CA VAL A 36 -6.14 -0.28 -0.43
C VAL A 36 -7.02 -1.35 -1.07
N ARG A 37 -7.81 -2.07 -0.27
CA ARG A 37 -8.72 -3.09 -0.80
C ARG A 37 -9.86 -2.50 -1.63
N GLU A 38 -10.44 -1.39 -1.17
CA GLU A 38 -11.52 -0.69 -1.87
C GLU A 38 -11.25 0.83 -1.82
N PRO A 39 -10.81 1.45 -2.93
CA PRO A 39 -10.53 2.90 -2.97
C PRO A 39 -11.75 3.78 -2.66
N ASN A 40 -12.95 3.27 -2.94
CA ASN A 40 -14.22 3.96 -2.70
C ASN A 40 -14.77 3.75 -1.28
N ASP A 41 -14.11 2.97 -0.41
CA ASP A 41 -14.48 2.86 1.00
C ASP A 41 -13.95 4.07 1.78
N GLN A 42 -14.78 5.12 1.82
CA GLN A 42 -14.54 6.39 2.51
C GLN A 42 -14.04 6.17 3.95
N LYS A 43 -14.55 5.17 4.69
CA LYS A 43 -14.11 4.88 6.07
C LYS A 43 -12.64 4.46 6.14
N LYS A 44 -12.13 3.86 5.07
CA LYS A 44 -10.74 3.39 4.96
C LYS A 44 -9.84 4.38 4.23
N THR A 45 -10.37 5.37 3.52
CA THR A 45 -9.57 6.25 2.66
C THR A 45 -9.61 7.72 3.04
N ASP A 46 -10.64 8.20 3.76
CA ASP A 46 -10.77 9.62 4.14
C ASP A 46 -9.55 10.18 4.86
N HIS A 47 -9.02 9.41 5.82
CA HIS A 47 -7.86 9.82 6.59
C HIS A 47 -6.59 9.94 5.73
N LEU A 48 -6.51 9.24 4.59
CA LEU A 48 -5.41 9.38 3.63
C LEU A 48 -5.63 10.59 2.71
N LEU A 49 -6.85 10.76 2.21
CA LEU A 49 -7.24 11.86 1.32
C LEU A 49 -7.19 13.24 2.03
N ALA A 50 -7.31 13.25 3.37
CA ALA A 50 -7.17 14.44 4.19
C ALA A 50 -5.72 14.84 4.51
N LEU A 51 -4.72 14.05 4.09
CA LEU A 51 -3.32 14.37 4.35
C LEU A 51 -2.84 15.58 3.52
N GLU A 52 -1.92 16.35 4.09
CA GLU A 52 -1.25 17.44 3.37
C GLU A 52 -0.49 16.89 2.16
N GLY A 53 -0.73 17.47 0.98
CA GLY A 53 -0.16 17.02 -0.29
C GLY A 53 -0.89 15.86 -0.96
N ALA A 54 -1.96 15.31 -0.35
CA ALA A 54 -2.67 14.17 -0.91
C ALA A 54 -3.37 14.50 -2.23
N LYS A 55 -3.97 15.69 -2.36
CA LYS A 55 -4.69 16.09 -3.58
C LYS A 55 -3.79 16.11 -4.82
N GLU A 56 -2.52 16.43 -4.63
CA GLU A 56 -1.53 16.58 -5.71
C GLU A 56 -0.73 15.30 -5.93
N ARG A 57 -0.38 14.57 -4.86
CA ARG A 57 0.66 13.53 -4.86
C ARG A 57 0.23 12.18 -4.31
N LEU A 58 -1.03 12.00 -3.88
CA LEU A 58 -1.54 10.69 -3.47
C LEU A 58 -2.43 10.08 -4.56
N LYS A 59 -2.12 8.84 -4.95
CA LYS A 59 -2.95 8.03 -5.85
C LYS A 59 -3.37 6.75 -5.13
N LEU A 60 -4.67 6.49 -5.06
CA LEU A 60 -5.20 5.26 -4.47
C LEU A 60 -5.37 4.18 -5.54
N PHE A 61 -4.84 2.99 -5.25
CA PHE A 61 -4.97 1.82 -6.12
C PHE A 61 -5.69 0.70 -5.38
N LYS A 62 -6.57 0.00 -6.09
CA LYS A 62 -7.18 -1.24 -5.60
C LYS A 62 -6.14 -2.36 -5.68
N ALA A 63 -5.86 -3.03 -4.57
CA ALA A 63 -5.02 -4.23 -4.55
C ALA A 63 -5.40 -5.19 -3.41
N ASN A 64 -5.14 -6.47 -3.61
CA ASN A 64 -5.39 -7.53 -2.64
C ASN A 64 -4.19 -8.49 -2.59
N LEU A 65 -3.67 -8.76 -1.40
CA LEU A 65 -2.50 -9.62 -1.20
C LEU A 65 -2.61 -10.99 -1.88
N LEU A 66 -3.82 -11.56 -1.92
CA LEU A 66 -4.06 -12.90 -2.44
C LEU A 66 -4.49 -12.92 -3.90
N GLU A 67 -4.62 -11.75 -4.53
CA GLU A 67 -4.97 -11.61 -5.93
C GLU A 67 -3.70 -11.32 -6.75
N GLU A 68 -3.28 -12.29 -7.55
CA GLU A 68 -2.10 -12.18 -8.41
C GLU A 68 -2.28 -11.03 -9.42
N GLY A 69 -1.21 -10.26 -9.66
CA GLY A 69 -1.22 -9.10 -10.56
C GLY A 69 -1.88 -7.83 -10.00
N SER A 70 -2.58 -7.91 -8.85
CA SER A 70 -3.31 -6.75 -8.32
C SER A 70 -2.43 -5.57 -7.87
N PHE A 71 -1.10 -5.76 -7.78
CA PHE A 71 -0.14 -4.72 -7.42
C PHE A 71 0.59 -4.11 -8.62
N GLU A 72 0.48 -4.68 -9.83
CA GLU A 72 1.24 -4.26 -11.02
C GLU A 72 1.14 -2.76 -11.26
N HIS A 73 -0.10 -2.26 -11.35
CA HIS A 73 -0.38 -0.85 -11.67
C HIS A 73 0.06 0.12 -10.57
N ALA A 74 0.09 -0.35 -9.31
CA ALA A 74 0.51 0.47 -8.19
C ALA A 74 2.03 0.56 -8.07
N ILE A 75 2.75 -0.48 -8.52
CA ILE A 75 4.21 -0.59 -8.43
C ILE A 75 4.89 -0.06 -9.70
N ASP A 76 4.25 -0.13 -10.86
CA ASP A 76 4.80 0.37 -12.13
C ASP A 76 5.33 1.80 -12.01
N GLY A 77 6.57 2.00 -12.44
CA GLY A 77 7.29 3.28 -12.37
C GLY A 77 7.67 3.78 -10.97
N CYS A 78 7.51 2.97 -9.90
CA CYS A 78 7.94 3.36 -8.56
C CYS A 78 9.45 3.14 -8.35
N ASP A 79 10.11 4.12 -7.73
CA ASP A 79 11.51 4.04 -7.29
C ASP A 79 11.70 3.07 -6.11
N ALA A 80 10.65 2.87 -5.29
CA ALA A 80 10.68 2.00 -4.13
C ALA A 80 9.27 1.54 -3.73
N VAL A 81 9.21 0.38 -3.06
CA VAL A 81 7.97 -0.19 -2.51
C VAL A 81 8.13 -0.40 -0.99
N PHE A 82 7.19 0.14 -0.23
CA PHE A 82 7.01 -0.11 1.20
C PHE A 82 5.92 -1.16 1.38
N HIS A 83 6.34 -2.41 1.63
CA HIS A 83 5.41 -3.50 1.89
C HIS A 83 4.96 -3.51 3.36
N THR A 84 3.78 -2.93 3.64
CA THR A 84 3.19 -2.87 4.99
C THR A 84 1.84 -3.59 5.10
N ALA A 85 1.26 -4.00 3.97
CA ALA A 85 0.06 -4.83 3.97
C ALA A 85 0.34 -6.18 4.62
N SER A 86 -0.49 -6.57 5.59
CA SER A 86 -0.42 -7.87 6.25
C SER A 86 -1.83 -8.38 6.55
N PRO A 87 -2.10 -9.69 6.43
CA PRO A 87 -3.32 -10.27 6.97
C PRO A 87 -3.34 -10.06 8.49
N LEU A 88 -4.33 -9.33 8.98
CA LEU A 88 -4.52 -9.12 10.42
C LEU A 88 -5.89 -9.61 10.83
N THR A 89 -5.91 -10.75 11.53
CA THR A 89 -7.06 -11.23 12.29
C THR A 89 -6.63 -11.47 13.73
N LEU A 90 -7.47 -11.06 14.69
CA LEU A 90 -7.20 -11.22 16.11
C LEU A 90 -7.64 -12.59 16.64
N THR A 91 -8.46 -13.30 15.88
CA THR A 91 -8.98 -14.63 16.22
C THR A 91 -8.75 -15.54 15.03
N VAL A 92 -8.06 -16.65 15.25
CA VAL A 92 -7.77 -17.66 14.23
C VAL A 92 -8.15 -19.04 14.72
N SER A 93 -8.76 -19.84 13.85
CA SER A 93 -9.02 -21.26 14.12
C SER A 93 -7.88 -22.13 13.59
N ASP A 94 -7.43 -21.85 12.37
CA ASP A 94 -6.24 -22.46 11.76
C ASP A 94 -5.19 -21.38 11.43
N PRO A 95 -4.16 -21.19 12.30
CA PRO A 95 -3.12 -20.20 12.06
C PRO A 95 -2.32 -20.41 10.76
N GLN A 96 -2.21 -21.66 10.29
CA GLN A 96 -1.45 -21.96 9.08
C GLN A 96 -2.20 -21.42 7.86
N LEU A 97 -3.48 -21.76 7.72
CA LEU A 97 -4.31 -21.35 6.59
C LEU A 97 -4.75 -19.88 6.66
N GLU A 98 -5.01 -19.35 7.86
CA GLU A 98 -5.62 -18.03 8.04
C GLU A 98 -4.61 -16.89 8.22
N LEU A 99 -3.37 -17.18 8.65
CA LEU A 99 -2.33 -16.15 8.89
C LEU A 99 -1.03 -16.42 8.14
N ILE A 100 -0.42 -17.58 8.32
CA ILE A 100 0.92 -17.87 7.80
C ILE A 100 0.90 -17.95 6.27
N GLU A 101 0.02 -18.77 5.68
CA GLU A 101 -0.08 -18.90 4.24
C GLU A 101 -0.43 -17.58 3.55
N PRO A 102 -1.44 -16.81 4.01
CA PRO A 102 -1.75 -15.52 3.40
C PRO A 102 -0.61 -14.50 3.52
N ALA A 103 0.13 -14.51 4.63
CA ALA A 103 1.28 -13.62 4.80
C ALA A 103 2.40 -13.97 3.80
N VAL A 104 2.76 -15.25 3.70
CA VAL A 104 3.81 -15.71 2.77
C VAL A 104 3.40 -15.48 1.31
N LYS A 105 2.20 -15.93 0.93
CA LYS A 105 1.67 -15.75 -0.44
C LYS A 105 1.55 -14.28 -0.80
N GLY A 106 1.07 -13.45 0.13
CA GLY A 106 0.95 -12.01 -0.04
C GLY A 106 2.29 -11.31 -0.28
N THR A 107 3.31 -11.62 0.54
CA THR A 107 4.65 -11.04 0.35
C THR A 107 5.27 -11.48 -0.98
N ILE A 108 5.16 -12.76 -1.35
CA ILE A 108 5.66 -13.25 -2.64
C ILE A 108 4.95 -12.55 -3.80
N ASN A 109 3.62 -12.37 -3.71
CA ASN A 109 2.85 -11.66 -4.72
C ASN A 109 3.36 -10.23 -4.92
N VAL A 110 3.59 -9.48 -3.84
CA VAL A 110 4.18 -8.13 -3.94
C VAL A 110 5.56 -8.16 -4.60
N LEU A 111 6.44 -9.07 -4.18
CA LEU A 111 7.81 -9.18 -4.72
C LEU A 111 7.83 -9.52 -6.22
N LYS A 112 6.93 -10.37 -6.70
CA LYS A 112 6.83 -10.73 -8.13
C LYS A 112 6.55 -9.53 -9.04
N ASN A 113 5.96 -8.46 -8.49
CA ASN A 113 5.57 -7.27 -9.24
C ASN A 113 6.65 -6.17 -9.20
N MET A 114 7.73 -6.36 -8.43
CA MET A 114 8.85 -5.41 -8.38
C MET A 114 9.81 -5.70 -9.53
N HIS A 115 9.88 -4.80 -10.51
CA HIS A 115 10.72 -4.90 -11.71
C HIS A 115 11.44 -3.58 -12.00
#